data_AF-A0A9P8H3M5-F1
#
_entry.id   AF-A0A9P8H3M5-F1
#
_cell.length_a   1.000
_cell.length_b   1.000
_cell.length_c   1.000
_cell.angle_alpha   90.00
_cell.angle_beta   90.00
_cell.angle_gamma   90.00
#
_symmetry.space_group_name_H-M   'P 1'
#
loop_
_entity.id
_entity.type
_entity.pdbx_description
1 polymer ?
#
loop_
_entity_poly.entity_id
_entity_poly.type
_entity_poly.pdbx_seq_one_letter_code
_entity_poly.pdbx_strand_id
1 'polypeptide(L)' 'MSLPSSTTTTTNNLAADLKPKGEAAAKAKPCCVCKDEKAARDECMLFSNAADPQADCQNMIQKYKTCMQGYGFSLP' A
#
# COMPACT_ATOMS: atom_id res chain seq x y z
N MET A 1 -41.79 28.80 5.19
CA MET A 1 -42.18 27.38 5.38
C MET A 1 -42.59 26.87 4.00
N SER A 2 -41.88 25.99 3.28
CA SER A 2 -40.87 25.00 3.63
C SER A 2 -40.07 24.60 2.37
N LEU A 3 -38.76 24.30 2.50
CA LEU A 3 -37.96 23.65 1.46
C LEU A 3 -38.11 22.12 1.56
N PRO A 4 -38.19 21.37 0.44
CA PRO A 4 -37.90 19.94 0.43
C PRO A 4 -36.39 19.66 0.27
N SER A 5 -35.92 18.70 1.05
CA SER A 5 -34.56 18.16 1.11
C SER A 5 -34.10 17.39 -0.13
N SER A 6 -32.79 17.09 -0.13
CA SER A 6 -32.09 16.05 -0.90
C SER A 6 -31.58 16.53 -2.26
N THR A 7 -30.28 16.66 -2.51
CA THR A 7 -29.26 15.61 -2.33
C THR A 7 -27.87 16.23 -2.07
N THR A 8 -27.34 16.04 -0.87
CA THR A 8 -25.89 16.10 -0.64
C THR A 8 -25.29 14.81 -1.21
N THR A 9 -24.74 14.88 -2.42
CA THR A 9 -23.90 13.80 -2.96
C THR A 9 -22.59 13.79 -2.19
N THR A 10 -22.59 13.17 -1.02
CA THR A 10 -21.37 12.80 -0.32
C THR A 10 -20.71 11.69 -1.13
N THR A 11 -19.63 12.02 -1.84
CA THR A 11 -18.68 11.04 -2.40
C THR A 11 -17.98 10.30 -1.24
N ASN A 12 -18.70 9.36 -0.64
CA ASN A 12 -18.13 8.39 0.28
C ASN A 12 -17.27 7.42 -0.54
N ASN A 13 -15.95 7.46 -0.31
CA ASN A 13 -15.04 6.44 -0.80
C ASN A 13 -15.51 5.08 -0.27
N LEU A 14 -16.01 4.22 -1.17
CA LEU A 14 -16.48 2.85 -0.89
C LEU A 14 -15.41 1.93 -0.25
N ALA A 15 -14.19 2.41 -0.06
CA ALA A 15 -13.07 1.70 0.54
C ALA A 15 -12.95 1.89 2.07
N ALA A 16 -13.74 2.77 2.69
CA ALA A 16 -13.65 3.01 4.14
C ALA A 16 -14.11 1.80 4.98
N ASP A 17 -15.01 0.98 4.43
CA ASP A 17 -15.65 -0.14 5.15
C ASP A 17 -14.88 -1.47 5.05
N LEU A 18 -13.80 -1.53 4.24
CA LEU A 18 -13.00 -2.76 4.06
C LEU A 18 -11.81 -2.89 5.03
N LYS A 19 -11.76 -2.11 6.11
CA LYS A 19 -10.80 -2.34 7.21
C LYS A 19 -11.31 -3.48 8.07
N PRO A 20 -10.69 -4.67 8.07
CA PRO A 20 -11.08 -5.71 9.00
C PRO A 20 -10.72 -5.22 10.42
N LYS A 21 -11.70 -5.18 11.32
CA LYS A 21 -11.49 -4.94 12.76
C LYS A 21 -11.43 -6.29 13.46
N GLY A 22 -10.45 -6.48 14.34
CA GLY A 22 -10.23 -7.73 15.09
C GLY A 22 -9.14 -8.63 14.48
N GLU A 23 -9.15 -9.92 14.81
CA GLU A 23 -8.13 -10.93 14.46
C GLU A 23 -7.82 -11.05 12.95
N ALA A 24 -8.72 -10.55 12.09
CA ALA A 24 -8.50 -10.41 10.65
C ALA A 24 -7.49 -9.29 10.28
N ALA A 25 -7.19 -8.36 11.18
CA ALA A 25 -6.05 -7.44 11.07
C ALA A 25 -4.71 -8.15 11.36
N ALA A 26 -4.74 -9.27 12.09
CA ALA A 26 -3.55 -10.07 12.38
C ALA A 26 -3.06 -10.88 11.17
N LYS A 27 -3.95 -11.13 10.18
CA LYS A 27 -3.52 -11.41 8.80
C LYS A 27 -3.17 -10.09 8.12
N ALA A 28 -2.11 -9.44 8.58
CA ALA A 28 -1.57 -8.25 7.92
C ALA A 28 -1.28 -8.63 6.47
N LYS A 29 -2.03 -8.03 5.53
CA LYS A 29 -1.72 -8.19 4.10
C LYS A 29 -0.27 -7.72 3.90
N PRO A 30 0.53 -8.32 3.01
CA PRO A 30 1.94 -7.94 2.82
C PRO A 30 2.14 -6.44 2.50
N CYS A 31 1.10 -5.75 2.02
CA CYS A 31 1.08 -4.30 1.83
C CYS A 31 0.95 -3.44 3.11
N CYS A 32 0.73 -4.03 4.28
CA CYS A 32 0.53 -3.30 5.55
C CYS A 32 1.76 -3.30 6.46
N VAL A 33 2.77 -4.08 6.15
CA VAL A 33 3.86 -4.37 7.09
C VAL A 33 5.13 -3.59 6.74
N CYS A 34 5.53 -3.61 5.48
CA CYS A 34 6.71 -2.93 4.96
C CYS A 34 6.29 -1.76 4.07
N LYS A 35 5.45 -0.86 4.60
CA LYS A 35 4.85 0.23 3.83
C LYS A 35 5.88 1.23 3.34
N ASP A 36 6.83 1.58 4.19
CA ASP A 36 7.83 2.58 3.88
C ASP A 36 8.84 2.03 2.86
N GLU A 37 9.27 0.78 3.02
CA GLU A 37 10.14 0.11 2.05
C GLU A 37 9.44 -0.10 0.71
N LYS A 38 8.13 -0.40 0.74
CA LYS A 38 7.32 -0.52 -0.47
C LYS A 38 7.21 0.84 -1.18
N ALA A 39 6.93 1.91 -0.44
CA ALA A 39 6.82 3.26 -1.00
C ALA A 39 8.15 3.69 -1.63
N ALA A 40 9.27 3.55 -0.91
CA ALA A 40 10.60 3.90 -1.40
C ALA A 40 10.99 3.10 -2.65
N ARG A 41 10.66 1.80 -2.70
CA ARG A 41 10.87 0.98 -3.90
C ARG A 41 10.01 1.47 -5.07
N ASP A 42 8.73 1.71 -4.81
CA ASP A 42 7.79 2.13 -5.86
C ASP A 42 8.19 3.50 -6.41
N GLU A 43 8.56 4.45 -5.55
CA GLU A 43 9.09 5.76 -5.96
C GLU A 43 10.37 5.61 -6.77
N CYS A 44 11.31 4.77 -6.33
CA CYS A 44 12.53 4.50 -7.08
C CYS A 44 12.22 3.99 -8.48
N MET A 45 11.34 2.98 -8.63
CA MET A 45 10.99 2.45 -9.95
C MET A 45 10.22 3.45 -10.82
N LEU A 46 9.37 4.28 -10.21
CA LEU A 46 8.54 5.24 -10.93
C LEU A 46 9.34 6.45 -11.43
N PHE A 47 10.38 6.84 -10.69
CA PHE A 47 11.19 8.02 -10.97
C PHE A 47 12.60 7.72 -11.51
N SER A 48 13.03 6.46 -11.57
CA SER A 48 14.32 6.10 -12.15
C SER A 48 14.31 6.33 -13.66
N ASN A 49 15.36 7.00 -14.16
CA ASN A 49 15.60 7.23 -15.58
C ASN A 49 16.57 6.20 -16.18
N ALA A 50 16.92 5.15 -15.43
CA ALA A 50 17.82 4.11 -15.89
C ALA A 50 17.17 3.26 -16.99
N ALA A 51 18.01 2.70 -17.87
CA ALA A 51 17.56 1.71 -18.86
C ALA A 51 16.96 0.45 -18.21
N ASP A 52 17.44 0.11 -17.00
CA ASP A 52 16.89 -0.94 -16.15
C ASP A 52 16.67 -0.41 -14.72
N PRO A 53 15.46 0.11 -14.42
CA PRO A 53 15.13 0.62 -13.08
C PRO A 53 15.08 -0.50 -12.03
N GLN A 54 14.90 -1.76 -12.43
CA GLN A 54 14.92 -2.90 -11.51
C GLN A 54 16.33 -3.12 -10.95
N ALA A 55 17.34 -3.01 -11.81
CA ALA A 55 18.74 -3.08 -11.40
C ALA A 55 19.15 -1.87 -10.54
N ASP A 56 18.74 -0.67 -10.95
CA ASP A 56 19.01 0.59 -10.23
C ASP A 56 18.40 0.59 -8.81
N CYS A 57 17.16 0.11 -8.70
CA CYS A 57 16.42 0.05 -7.44
C CYS A 57 16.67 -1.23 -6.63
N GLN A 58 17.66 -2.07 -6.99
CA GLN A 58 17.97 -3.32 -6.29
C GLN A 58 18.07 -3.13 -4.77
N ASN A 59 18.72 -2.06 -4.31
CA ASN A 59 18.86 -1.82 -2.86
C ASN A 59 17.51 -1.68 -2.16
N MET A 60 16.56 -0.96 -2.76
CA MET A 60 15.21 -0.75 -2.20
C MET A 60 14.38 -2.03 -2.27
N ILE A 61 14.52 -2.79 -3.36
CA ILE A 61 13.86 -4.11 -3.51
C ILE A 61 14.36 -5.07 -2.43
N GLN A 62 15.67 -5.13 -2.19
CA GLN A 62 16.25 -5.98 -1.14
C GLN A 62 15.76 -5.58 0.24
N LYS A 63 15.70 -4.28 0.57
CA LYS A 63 15.14 -3.81 1.84
C LYS A 63 13.69 -4.24 2.04
N TYR A 64 12.86 -4.11 1.00
CA TYR A 64 11.47 -4.56 1.05
C TYR A 64 11.36 -6.08 1.22
N LYS A 65 12.20 -6.87 0.51
CA LYS A 65 12.26 -8.33 0.66
C LYS A 65 12.68 -8.73 2.07
N THR A 66 13.74 -8.13 2.62
CA THR A 66 14.23 -8.40 3.98
C THR A 66 13.17 -8.04 5.02
N CYS A 67 12.49 -6.90 4.86
CA CYS A 67 11.40 -6.54 5.75
C CYS A 67 10.31 -7.62 5.71
N MET A 68 9.83 -8.01 4.52
CA MET A 68 8.79 -9.04 4.41
C MET A 68 9.20 -10.41 4.94
N GLN A 69 10.46 -10.80 4.75
CA GLN A 69 11.02 -12.03 5.31
C GLN A 69 10.99 -12.02 6.84
N GLY A 70 11.22 -10.85 7.47
CA GLY A 70 11.10 -10.68 8.93
C GLY A 70 9.71 -11.01 9.48
N TYR A 71 8.68 -10.96 8.63
CA TYR A 71 7.29 -11.31 8.99
C TYR A 71 6.85 -12.67 8.43
N GLY A 72 7.79 -13.46 7.88
CA GLY A 72 7.52 -14.80 7.36
C GLY A 72 7.00 -14.82 5.92
N PHE A 73 7.08 -13.71 5.19
CA PHE A 73 6.66 -13.63 3.78
C PHE A 73 7.90 -13.59 2.87
N SER A 74 8.10 -14.65 2.08
CA SER A 74 9.17 -14.68 1.07
C SER A 74 8.61 -14.27 -0.29
N LEU A 75 9.18 -13.22 -0.89
CA LEU A 75 8.82 -12.75 -2.22
C LEU A 75 9.80 -13.30 -3.26
N PRO A 76 9.32 -13.94 -4.34
CA PRO A 76 10.17 -14.38 -5.44
C PRO A 76 10.90 -13.20 -6.11
#